data_AF-A0A0K8Q4P4-F1
#
_entry.id   AF-A0A0K8Q4P4-F1
#
_cell.length_a   1.000
_cell.length_b   1.000
_cell.length_c   1.000
_cell.angle_alpha   90.00
_cell.angle_beta   90.00
_cell.angle_gamma   90.00
#
_symmetry.space_group_name_H-M   'P 1'
#
loop_
_entity.id
_entity.type
_entity.pdbx_description
1 polymer ?
#
loop_
_entity_poly.entity_id
_entity_poly.type
_entity_poly.pdbx_seq_one_letter_code
_entity_poly.pdbx_strand_id
1 'polypeptide(L)'
;MRIAETSDLWWKNAVIYCLDPETFFDGDGDGTGDFGGLTERVDYLAALGVTCIWLMPFYPSPDRDDGYDVTGYVWRGSPSRHDG
;
A
#
# COMPACT_ATOMS: atom_id res chain seq x y z
N MET A 1 -13.52 -2.53 -28.18
CA MET A 1 -13.84 -1.54 -27.13
C MET A 1 -13.84 -0.16 -27.76
N ARG A 2 -14.93 0.63 -27.68
CA ARG A 2 -14.96 2.00 -28.22
C ARG A 2 -14.23 2.93 -27.23
N ILE A 3 -13.37 3.81 -27.72
CA ILE A 3 -12.56 4.73 -26.89
C ILE A 3 -13.43 5.57 -25.93
N ALA A 4 -14.62 5.99 -26.39
CA ALA A 4 -15.57 6.79 -25.62
C ALA A 4 -16.13 6.10 -24.36
N GLU A 5 -16.20 4.77 -24.32
CA GLU A 5 -16.66 4.02 -23.12
C GLU A 5 -15.59 3.93 -22.03
N THR A 6 -14.38 4.43 -22.32
CA THR A 6 -13.24 4.28 -21.42
C THR A 6 -12.58 5.58 -21.01
N SER A 7 -12.97 6.72 -21.58
CA SER A 7 -12.40 8.02 -21.21
C SER A 7 -12.60 8.34 -19.73
N ASP A 8 -13.67 7.82 -19.12
CA ASP A 8 -14.09 8.14 -17.76
C ASP A 8 -13.57 7.15 -16.71
N LEU A 9 -12.72 6.19 -17.11
CA LEU A 9 -12.13 5.24 -16.18
C LEU A 9 -10.96 5.89 -15.45
N TRP A 10 -11.11 6.11 -14.14
CA TRP A 10 -10.14 6.83 -13.29
C TRP A 10 -8.70 6.32 -13.47
N TRP A 11 -8.53 5.00 -13.58
CA TRP A 11 -7.21 4.35 -13.66
C TRP A 11 -6.48 4.62 -14.98
N LYS A 12 -7.18 5.04 -16.05
CA LYS A 12 -6.52 5.39 -17.33
C LYS A 12 -5.77 6.71 -17.28
N ASN A 13 -6.19 7.61 -16.40
CA ASN A 13 -5.58 8.92 -16.20
C ASN A 13 -4.83 9.00 -14.86
N ALA A 14 -4.75 7.89 -14.13
CA ALA A 14 -4.13 7.86 -12.82
C ALA A 14 -2.61 7.92 -12.92
N VAL A 15 -2.00 8.75 -12.07
CA VAL A 15 -0.57 8.67 -11.76
C VAL A 15 -0.44 7.72 -10.58
N ILE A 16 -0.03 6.48 -10.87
CA ILE A 16 0.13 5.43 -9.86
C ILE A 16 1.55 5.50 -9.30
N TYR A 17 1.66 5.62 -7.98
CA TYR A 17 2.92 5.55 -7.26
C TYR A 17 3.03 4.20 -6.56
N CYS A 18 3.98 3.37 -7.00
CA CYS A 18 4.29 2.11 -6.33
C CYS A 18 5.19 2.41 -5.14
N LEU A 19 4.79 1.95 -3.96
CA LEU A 19 5.56 2.15 -2.74
C LEU A 19 5.54 0.93 -1.84
N ASP A 20 6.62 0.78 -1.10
CA ASP A 20 6.79 -0.21 -0.06
C ASP A 20 6.62 0.46 1.31
N PRO A 21 5.62 0.05 2.12
CA PRO A 21 5.45 0.58 3.47
C PRO A 21 6.71 0.47 4.32
N GLU A 22 7.48 -0.63 4.20
CA GLU A 22 8.63 -0.92 5.08
C GLU A 22 9.86 -0.07 4.75
N THR A 23 9.95 0.52 3.56
CA THR A 23 11.11 1.32 3.15
C THR A 23 10.80 2.79 2.90
N PHE A 24 9.51 3.18 2.91
CA PHE A 24 9.10 4.53 2.54
C PHE A 24 9.35 5.57 3.63
N PHE A 25 8.81 5.38 4.83
CA PHE A 25 8.99 6.32 5.94
C PHE A 25 8.75 5.65 7.30
N ASP A 26 9.78 5.69 8.14
CA ASP A 26 9.76 5.24 9.54
C ASP A 26 9.21 6.36 10.43
N GLY A 27 8.01 6.15 10.97
CA GLY A 27 7.29 7.11 11.79
C GLY A 27 7.56 6.98 13.29
N ASP A 28 7.99 5.80 13.76
CA ASP A 28 8.22 5.53 15.19
C ASP A 28 9.69 5.39 15.60
N GLY A 29 10.60 5.39 14.62
CA GLY A 29 12.05 5.39 14.78
C GLY A 29 12.64 4.00 15.02
N ASP A 30 11.93 2.92 14.71
CA ASP A 30 12.41 1.55 14.92
C ASP A 30 13.36 1.04 13.81
N GLY A 31 13.52 1.82 12.73
CA GLY A 31 14.35 1.51 11.58
C GLY A 31 13.59 0.91 10.40
N THR A 32 12.28 0.68 10.51
CA THR A 32 11.40 0.13 9.47
C THR A 32 10.25 1.10 9.22
N GLY A 33 9.86 1.26 7.95
CA GLY A 33 8.71 2.06 7.59
C GLY A 33 7.38 1.43 8.05
N ASP A 34 6.41 2.28 8.36
CA ASP A 34 5.12 1.87 8.91
C ASP A 34 3.95 2.67 8.34
N PHE A 35 2.73 2.19 8.58
CA PHE A 35 1.52 2.86 8.06
C PHE A 35 1.22 4.20 8.74
N GLY A 36 1.67 4.41 9.98
CA GLY A 36 1.61 5.71 10.65
C GLY A 36 2.50 6.71 9.92
N GLY A 37 3.76 6.34 9.70
CA GLY A 37 4.72 7.11 8.92
C GLY A 37 4.25 7.39 7.49
N LEU A 38 3.70 6.39 6.80
CA LEU A 38 3.08 6.55 5.48
C LEU A 38 1.97 7.63 5.52
N THR A 39 1.10 7.57 6.52
CA THR A 39 -0.05 8.48 6.65
C THR A 39 0.40 9.94 6.79
N GLU A 40 1.49 10.20 7.52
CA GLU A 40 2.07 11.55 7.65
C GLU A 40 2.58 12.14 6.32
N ARG A 41 2.83 11.28 5.33
CA ARG A 41 3.38 11.68 4.02
C ARG A 41 2.37 11.65 2.89
N VAL A 42 1.10 11.32 3.16
CA VAL A 42 0.04 11.31 2.13
C VAL A 42 -0.12 12.69 1.49
N ASP A 43 -0.06 13.77 2.26
CA ASP A 43 -0.14 15.14 1.72
C ASP A 43 1.02 15.46 0.76
N TYR A 44 2.22 14.92 1.03
CA TYR A 44 3.36 15.05 0.13
C TYR A 44 3.11 14.31 -1.20
N LEU A 45 2.59 13.08 -1.15
CA LEU A 45 2.25 12.31 -2.35
C LEU A 45 1.15 12.99 -3.18
N ALA A 46 0.15 13.56 -2.50
CA ALA A 46 -0.89 14.34 -3.16
C ALA A 46 -0.33 15.61 -3.82
N ALA A 47 0.56 16.35 -3.13
CA ALA A 47 1.22 17.53 -3.67
C ALA A 47 2.14 17.22 -4.88
N LEU A 48 2.72 16.01 -4.92
CA LEU A 48 3.48 15.51 -6.07
C LEU A 48 2.58 15.23 -7.30
N GLY A 49 1.26 15.12 -7.11
CA GLY A 49 0.29 14.83 -8.16
C GLY A 49 -0.04 13.34 -8.32
N VAL A 50 0.34 12.50 -7.35
CA VAL A 50 -0.05 11.09 -7.30
C VAL A 50 -1.56 11.01 -7.08
N THR A 51 -2.23 10.14 -7.85
CA THR A 51 -3.69 9.95 -7.73
C THR A 51 -4.07 8.57 -7.20
N CYS A 52 -3.12 7.63 -7.16
CA CYS A 52 -3.33 6.29 -6.66
C CYS A 52 -2.03 5.72 -6.12
N ILE A 53 -2.11 5.04 -4.99
CA ILE A 53 -1.00 4.33 -4.38
C ILE A 53 -1.16 2.84 -4.68
N TRP A 54 -0.11 2.23 -5.22
CA TRP A 54 0.04 0.79 -5.28
C TRP A 54 1.00 0.35 -4.18
N LEU A 55 0.48 -0.30 -3.16
CA LEU A 55 1.27 -0.83 -2.05
C LEU A 55 1.90 -2.17 -2.43
N MET A 56 3.19 -2.32 -2.15
CA MET A 56 3.84 -3.63 -2.09
C MET A 56 3.23 -4.50 -0.97
N PRO A 57 3.46 -5.83 -0.99
CA PRO A 57 2.85 -6.74 -0.02
C PRO A 57 3.12 -6.32 1.44
N PHE A 58 2.06 -6.30 2.24
CA PHE A 58 2.10 -5.96 3.67
C PHE A 58 1.38 -7.03 4.52
N TYR A 59 1.14 -8.20 3.93
CA TYR A 59 0.51 -9.34 4.57
C TYR A 59 1.56 -10.21 5.27
N PRO A 60 1.16 -11.05 6.25
CA PRO A 60 2.08 -11.99 6.87
C PRO A 60 2.81 -12.85 5.83
N SER A 61 4.14 -12.81 5.88
CA SER A 61 5.04 -13.53 4.98
C SER A 61 6.21 -14.12 5.79
N PRO A 62 6.80 -15.27 5.40
CA PRO A 62 8.09 -15.72 5.89
C PRO A 62 9.26 -14.95 5.23
N ASP A 63 8.93 -14.04 4.32
CA ASP A 63 9.80 -13.03 3.75
C ASP A 63 11.01 -13.63 3.00
N ARG A 64 10.71 -14.59 2.13
CA ARG A 64 11.69 -15.21 1.23
C ARG A 64 11.65 -14.63 -0.17
N ASP A 65 10.63 -13.82 -0.44
CA ASP A 65 10.37 -13.15 -1.72
C ASP A 65 9.76 -11.76 -1.48
N ASP A 66 10.37 -10.94 -0.61
CA ASP A 66 9.97 -9.56 -0.29
C ASP A 66 8.44 -9.40 -0.06
N GLY A 67 7.90 -10.21 0.85
CA GLY A 67 6.47 -10.22 1.17
C GLY A 67 5.53 -10.88 0.15
N TYR A 68 5.99 -11.29 -1.04
CA TYR A 68 5.15 -11.95 -2.05
C TYR A 68 4.82 -13.41 -1.71
N ASP A 69 5.60 -14.05 -0.83
CA ASP A 69 5.36 -15.39 -0.29
C ASP A 69 4.32 -15.41 0.85
N VAL A 70 3.15 -14.83 0.58
CA VAL A 70 2.05 -14.61 1.54
C VAL A 70 1.57 -15.90 2.21
N THR A 71 1.53 -15.89 3.55
CA THR A 71 1.05 -17.00 4.39
C THR A 71 -0.40 -16.84 4.87
N GLY A 72 -0.95 -15.63 4.77
CA GLY A 72 -2.34 -15.35 5.10
C GLY A 72 -2.80 -14.02 4.52
N TYR A 73 -4.05 -13.97 4.03
CA TYR A 73 -4.64 -12.77 3.43
C TYR A 73 -5.36 -11.88 4.45
N VAL A 74 -5.20 -12.16 5.73
CA VAL A 74 -5.72 -11.34 6.83
C VAL A 74 -4.55 -10.54 7.39
N TRP A 75 -4.71 -9.22 7.45
CA TRP A 75 -3.69 -8.33 7.97
C TRP A 75 -3.41 -8.59 9.45
N ARG A 76 -2.14 -8.49 9.87
CA ARG A 76 -1.66 -8.89 11.21
C ARG A 76 -2.32 -8.15 12.38
N GLY A 77 -2.78 -6.91 12.22
CA GLY A 77 -3.53 -6.21 13.26
C GLY A 77 -5.06 -6.27 13.09
N SER A 78 -5.56 -7.14 12.20
CA SER A 78 -6.99 -7.44 12.16
C SER A 78 -7.38 -8.17 13.45
N PRO A 79 -8.52 -7.83 14.08
CA PRO A 79 -8.99 -8.58 15.25
C PRO A 79 -9.11 -10.07 14.91
N SER A 80 -8.47 -10.93 15.70
CA SER A 80 -8.61 -12.38 15.58
C SER A 80 -10.08 -12.75 15.77
N ARG A 81 -10.75 -13.32 14.76
CA ARG A 81 -12.14 -13.80 14.87
C ARG A 81 -12.26 -15.13 15.66
N HIS A 82 -11.37 -15.38 16.62
CA HIS A 82 -11.27 -16.65 17.34
C HIS A 82 -11.27 -16.42 18.87
N ASP A 83 -12.38 -15.90 19.35
CA ASP A 83 -12.76 -15.83 20.75
C ASP A 83 -14.28 -16.07 20.83
N GLY A 84 -14.62 -17.37 20.77
CA GLY A 84 -15.94 -17.95 21.00
C GLY A 84 -15.79 -19.37 21.52
#